data_AF-A0A7W1QFZ8-F1
#
_entry.id   AF-A0A7W1QFZ8-F1
#
_cell.length_a   1.000
_cell.length_b   1.000
_cell.length_c   1.000
_cell.angle_alpha   90.00
_cell.angle_beta   90.00
_cell.angle_gamma   90.00
#
_symmetry.space_group_name_H-M   'P 1'
#
loop_
_entity.id
_entity.type
_entity.pdbx_description
1 polymer ?
#
loop_
_entity_poly.entity_id
_entity_poly.type
_entity_poly.pdbx_seq_one_letter_code
_entity_poly.pdbx_strand_id
1 'polypeptide(L)'
;LAAAQRVHGWCSPEAIEQAACVMRLTPGYLISVASFYDMLETRPVGRNRIYVCTNISCSLCGADELLARLLEETDGDPDFNVRSFECLGACDIAPMASVDDVYIGPITIDDVPRLVEQIRAGVPPLPNKQLHLRKSTDPGAVAKPATAKPMPDQPPTSHGPAMGGEVAGTPAPIEHAPEEDA
;
A
#
# COMPACT_ATOMS: atom_id res chain seq x y z
N LEU A 1 8.09 1.84 6.88
CA LEU A 1 8.32 1.12 5.60
C LEU A 1 7.40 1.61 4.48
N ALA A 2 6.07 1.50 4.57
CA ALA A 2 5.18 2.01 3.50
C ALA A 2 5.41 3.48 3.11
N ALA A 3 5.61 4.38 4.09
CA ALA A 3 5.96 5.77 3.81
C ALA A 3 7.31 5.92 3.08
N ALA A 4 8.30 5.12 3.44
CA ALA A 4 9.60 5.09 2.77
C ALA A 4 9.47 4.57 1.34
N GLN A 5 8.73 3.47 1.11
CA GLN A 5 8.43 2.97 -0.23
C GLN A 5 7.74 4.01 -1.11
N ARG A 6 6.84 4.82 -0.57
CA ARG A 6 6.19 5.90 -1.35
C ARG A 6 7.19 6.95 -1.85
N VAL A 7 8.22 7.23 -1.07
CA VAL A 7 9.27 8.20 -1.42
C VAL A 7 10.29 7.60 -2.39
N HIS A 8 10.71 6.35 -2.15
CA HIS A 8 11.79 5.69 -2.89
C HIS A 8 11.31 4.76 -4.03
N GLY A 9 10.00 4.55 -4.18
CA GLY A 9 9.38 3.58 -5.09
C GLY A 9 9.34 2.15 -4.55
N TRP A 10 10.29 1.77 -3.70
CA TRP A 10 10.43 0.45 -3.09
C TRP A 10 11.17 0.55 -1.75
N CYS A 11 11.18 -0.52 -0.96
CA CYS A 11 11.94 -0.63 0.28
C CYS A 11 13.43 -0.89 0.00
N SER A 12 14.14 0.10 -0.55
CA SER A 12 15.58 0.01 -0.82
C SER A 12 16.39 -0.15 0.48
N PRO A 13 17.64 -0.67 0.41
CA PRO A 13 18.50 -0.76 1.59
C PRO A 13 18.68 0.58 2.31
N GLU A 14 18.88 1.66 1.56
CA GLU A 14 18.98 3.02 2.10
C GLU A 14 17.68 3.45 2.81
N ALA A 15 16.53 3.19 2.19
CA ALA A 15 15.23 3.53 2.76
C ALA A 15 14.94 2.76 4.05
N ILE A 16 15.39 1.50 4.12
CA ILE A 16 15.30 0.66 5.32
C ILE A 16 16.23 1.18 6.42
N GLU A 17 17.48 1.53 6.10
CA GLU A 17 18.44 2.09 7.06
C GLU A 17 17.95 3.42 7.65
N GLN A 18 17.44 4.32 6.81
CA GLN A 18 16.85 5.58 7.24
C GLN A 18 15.63 5.36 8.15
N ALA A 19 14.72 4.46 7.77
CA ALA A 19 13.57 4.12 8.59
C ALA A 19 13.98 3.48 9.94
N ALA A 20 15.00 2.62 9.94
CA ALA A 20 15.53 1.98 11.13
C ALA A 20 16.12 3.01 12.10
N CYS A 21 16.86 3.99 11.59
CA CYS A 21 17.42 5.10 12.37
C CYS A 21 16.32 5.91 13.08
N VAL A 22 15.28 6.32 12.34
CA VAL A 22 14.16 7.10 12.88
C VAL A 22 13.38 6.31 13.94
N MET A 23 13.16 5.02 13.70
CA MET A 23 12.39 4.15 14.60
C MET A 23 13.23 3.62 15.78
N ARG A 24 14.56 3.83 15.78
CA ARG A 24 15.52 3.25 16.74
C ARG A 24 15.46 1.71 16.76
N LEU A 25 15.37 1.11 15.58
CA LEU A 25 15.36 -0.34 15.37
C LEU A 25 16.61 -0.77 14.59
N THR A 26 16.87 -2.08 14.54
CA THR A 26 17.92 -2.60 13.66
C THR A 26 17.42 -2.71 12.22
N PRO A 27 18.28 -2.48 11.21
CA PRO A 27 17.93 -2.72 9.81
C PRO A 27 17.46 -4.16 9.58
N GLY A 28 18.08 -5.14 10.25
CA GLY A 28 17.69 -6.55 10.15
C GLY A 28 16.23 -6.81 10.57
N TYR A 29 15.75 -6.13 11.61
CA TYR A 29 14.34 -6.22 12.01
C TYR A 29 13.40 -5.63 10.95
N LEU A 30 13.75 -4.49 10.34
CA LEU A 30 12.93 -3.93 9.27
C LEU A 30 12.97 -4.74 7.97
N ILE A 31 14.08 -5.41 7.67
CA ILE A 31 14.18 -6.36 6.55
C ILE A 31 13.20 -7.52 6.77
N SER A 32 13.13 -8.09 7.98
CA SER A 32 12.20 -9.19 8.25
C SER A 32 10.74 -8.76 8.05
N VAL A 33 10.39 -7.55 8.50
CA VAL A 33 9.07 -6.95 8.28
C VAL A 33 8.81 -6.72 6.77
N ALA A 34 9.79 -6.15 6.05
CA ALA A 34 9.67 -5.89 4.62
C ALA A 34 9.48 -7.18 3.80
N SER A 35 10.17 -8.26 4.16
CA SER A 35 10.01 -9.56 3.51
C SER A 35 8.74 -10.31 3.90
N PHE A 36 8.13 -9.97 5.03
CA PHE A 36 6.93 -10.64 5.54
C PHE A 36 5.65 -10.13 4.87
N TYR A 37 5.56 -8.82 4.63
CA TYR A 37 4.38 -8.20 4.04
C TYR A 37 4.50 -8.08 2.52
N ASP A 38 3.64 -8.81 1.81
CA ASP A 38 3.65 -8.87 0.34
C ASP A 38 3.43 -7.51 -0.36
N MET A 39 2.81 -6.53 0.31
CA MET A 39 2.64 -5.16 -0.23
C MET A 39 3.94 -4.33 -0.26
N LEU A 40 4.96 -4.76 0.47
CA LEU A 40 6.25 -4.08 0.54
C LEU A 40 7.19 -4.62 -0.53
N GLU A 41 7.54 -3.76 -1.48
CA GLU A 41 8.38 -4.11 -2.61
C GLU A 41 9.84 -4.08 -2.16
N THR A 42 10.47 -5.25 -2.11
CA THR A 42 11.88 -5.42 -1.68
C THR A 42 12.86 -5.41 -2.86
N ARG A 43 12.39 -5.08 -4.06
CA ARG A 43 13.16 -4.94 -5.29
C ARG A 43 12.67 -3.70 -6.06
N PRO A 44 13.48 -3.11 -6.96
CA PRO A 44 13.00 -2.08 -7.86
C PRO A 44 11.85 -2.62 -8.72
N VAL A 45 10.75 -1.87 -8.78
CA VAL A 45 9.54 -2.20 -9.56
C VAL A 45 9.03 -0.95 -10.28
N GLY A 46 8.14 -1.15 -11.26
CA GLY A 46 7.45 -0.05 -11.93
C GLY A 46 6.68 0.83 -10.94
N ARG A 47 6.65 2.14 -11.23
CA ARG A 47 6.04 3.14 -10.35
C ARG A 47 4.54 2.96 -10.20
N ASN A 48 3.86 2.53 -11.26
CA ASN A 48 2.40 2.35 -11.28
C ASN A 48 2.07 0.93 -10.85
N ARG A 49 1.49 0.78 -9.65
CA ARG A 49 1.19 -0.53 -9.06
C ARG A 49 -0.23 -0.95 -9.41
N ILE A 50 -0.40 -2.08 -10.08
CA ILE A 50 -1.69 -2.69 -10.38
C ILE A 50 -1.74 -4.09 -9.75
N TYR A 51 -2.50 -4.21 -8.69
CA TYR A 51 -2.69 -5.47 -7.95
C TYR A 51 -4.09 -6.01 -8.22
N VAL A 52 -4.17 -7.10 -8.99
CA VAL A 52 -5.45 -7.71 -9.39
C VAL A 52 -5.82 -8.78 -8.35
N CYS A 53 -7.00 -8.67 -7.75
CA CYS A 53 -7.49 -9.72 -6.85
C CYS A 53 -7.81 -10.98 -7.64
N THR A 54 -7.12 -12.08 -7.35
CA THR A 54 -7.37 -13.41 -7.99
C THR A 54 -7.96 -14.42 -7.01
N ASN A 55 -8.46 -13.96 -5.85
CA ASN A 55 -9.13 -14.84 -4.89
C ASN A 55 -10.57 -15.18 -5.36
N ILE A 56 -11.23 -16.14 -4.68
CA ILE A 56 -12.43 -16.87 -5.12
C ILE A 56 -13.49 -15.98 -5.78
N SER A 57 -13.95 -14.91 -5.12
CA SER A 57 -15.01 -14.06 -5.67
C SER A 57 -14.62 -13.38 -6.99
N CYS A 58 -13.35 -12.96 -7.12
CA CYS A 58 -12.87 -12.32 -8.34
C CYS A 58 -12.55 -13.35 -9.43
N SER A 59 -11.95 -14.50 -9.08
CA SER A 59 -11.69 -15.59 -10.03
C SER A 59 -13.00 -16.11 -10.66
N LEU A 60 -14.06 -16.28 -9.86
CA LEU A 60 -15.40 -16.63 -10.38
C LEU A 60 -16.00 -15.58 -11.33
N CYS A 61 -15.53 -14.34 -11.27
CA CYS A 61 -15.94 -13.24 -12.14
C CYS A 61 -14.95 -12.95 -13.28
N GLY A 62 -13.98 -13.83 -13.52
CA GLY A 62 -13.02 -13.72 -14.64
C GLY A 62 -11.79 -12.85 -14.34
N ALA A 63 -11.29 -12.87 -13.09
CA ALA A 63 -10.09 -12.12 -12.73
C ALA A 63 -8.80 -12.65 -13.37
N ASP A 64 -8.76 -13.93 -13.73
CA ASP A 64 -7.59 -14.54 -14.37
C ASP A 64 -7.44 -13.99 -15.80
N GLU A 65 -8.54 -13.86 -16.55
CA GLU A 65 -8.56 -13.20 -17.85
C GLU A 65 -8.24 -11.71 -17.75
N LEU A 66 -8.72 -11.03 -16.70
CA LEU A 66 -8.40 -9.63 -16.45
C LEU A 66 -6.91 -9.43 -16.19
N LEU A 67 -6.29 -10.28 -15.36
CA LEU A 67 -4.86 -10.22 -15.09
C LEU A 67 -4.04 -10.47 -16.37
N ALA A 68 -4.39 -11.50 -17.14
CA ALA A 68 -3.72 -11.80 -18.41
C ALA A 68 -3.80 -10.60 -19.37
N ARG A 69 -4.99 -10.00 -19.52
CA ARG A 69 -5.17 -8.83 -20.39
C ARG A 69 -4.35 -7.62 -19.94
N LEU A 70 -4.27 -7.37 -18.64
CA LEU A 70 -3.45 -6.29 -18.09
C LEU A 70 -1.97 -6.52 -18.37
N LEU A 71 -1.47 -7.74 -18.15
CA LEU A 71 -0.08 -8.09 -18.45
C LEU A 71 0.25 -7.91 -19.93
N GLU A 72 -0.66 -8.31 -20.83
CA GLU A 72 -0.50 -8.09 -22.28
C GLU A 72 -0.49 -6.60 -22.66
N GLU A 73 -1.39 -5.79 -22.08
CA GLU A 73 -1.50 -4.36 -22.39
C GLU A 73 -0.31 -3.54 -21.88
N THR A 74 0.30 -3.97 -20.77
CA THR A 74 1.48 -3.32 -20.18
C THR A 74 2.80 -3.99 -20.56
N ASP A 75 2.79 -4.96 -21.47
CA ASP A 75 3.99 -5.72 -21.81
C ASP A 75 5.10 -4.78 -22.36
N GLY A 76 6.32 -4.99 -21.88
CA GLY A 76 7.48 -4.16 -22.22
C GLY A 76 7.50 -2.75 -21.62
N ASP A 77 6.51 -2.35 -20.81
CA ASP A 77 6.47 -1.04 -20.15
C ASP A 77 7.07 -1.13 -18.73
N PRO A 78 8.30 -0.62 -18.49
CA PRO A 78 8.97 -0.75 -17.19
C PRO A 78 8.32 0.09 -16.08
N ASP A 79 7.41 1.01 -16.41
CA ASP A 79 6.73 1.85 -15.42
C ASP A 79 5.58 1.12 -14.71
N PHE A 80 5.16 -0.04 -15.21
CA PHE A 80 4.07 -0.83 -14.64
C PHE A 80 4.57 -2.00 -13.78
N ASN A 81 4.01 -2.12 -12.59
CA ASN A 81 4.11 -3.29 -11.73
C ASN A 81 2.73 -3.95 -11.64
N VAL A 82 2.46 -4.88 -12.56
CA VAL A 82 1.20 -5.64 -12.60
C VAL A 82 1.43 -7.03 -12.01
N ARG A 83 0.62 -7.42 -11.01
CA ARG A 83 0.66 -8.77 -10.45
C ARG A 83 -0.67 -9.21 -9.87
N SER A 84 -0.81 -10.52 -9.72
CA SER A 84 -1.87 -11.09 -8.90
C SER A 84 -1.68 -10.72 -7.43
N PHE A 85 -2.80 -10.61 -6.73
CA PHE A 85 -2.87 -10.38 -5.31
C PHE A 85 -3.98 -11.21 -4.69
N GLU A 86 -3.84 -11.48 -3.41
CA GLU A 86 -4.87 -12.16 -2.63
C GLU A 86 -6.10 -11.28 -2.41
N CYS A 87 -7.03 -11.74 -1.56
CA CYS A 87 -8.27 -11.03 -1.27
C CYS A 87 -8.03 -9.57 -0.87
N LEU A 88 -8.56 -8.65 -1.69
CA LEU A 88 -8.55 -7.21 -1.45
C LEU A 88 -9.80 -6.70 -0.72
N GLY A 89 -10.72 -7.59 -0.33
CA GLY A 89 -11.86 -7.25 0.53
C GLY A 89 -12.99 -6.44 -0.11
N ALA A 90 -12.99 -6.28 -1.43
CA ALA A 90 -14.05 -5.56 -2.17
C ALA A 90 -14.84 -6.51 -3.10
N CYS A 91 -15.31 -7.63 -2.54
CA CYS A 91 -15.97 -8.69 -3.32
C CYS A 91 -17.29 -8.25 -3.99
N ASP A 92 -17.91 -7.17 -3.50
CA ASP A 92 -19.16 -6.61 -4.04
C ASP A 92 -18.98 -5.82 -5.34
N ILE A 93 -17.73 -5.57 -5.73
CA ILE A 93 -17.32 -4.96 -7.00
C ILE A 93 -16.39 -5.87 -7.81
N ALA A 94 -16.43 -7.18 -7.59
CA ALA A 94 -15.65 -8.15 -8.37
C ALA A 94 -16.00 -8.13 -9.88
N PRO A 95 -15.04 -8.39 -10.78
CA PRO A 95 -13.61 -8.49 -10.51
C PRO A 95 -13.01 -7.09 -10.29
N MET A 96 -12.06 -7.00 -9.37
CA MET A 96 -11.51 -5.72 -8.91
C MET A 96 -9.98 -5.73 -8.82
N ALA A 97 -9.40 -4.54 -8.81
CA ALA A 97 -7.97 -4.33 -8.63
C ALA A 97 -7.69 -3.11 -7.74
N SER A 98 -6.52 -3.08 -7.12
CA SER A 98 -5.94 -1.88 -6.50
C SER A 98 -4.95 -1.26 -7.47
N VAL A 99 -5.16 0.00 -7.83
CA VAL A 99 -4.25 0.79 -8.67
C VAL A 99 -3.71 1.94 -7.84
N ASP A 100 -2.43 1.90 -7.50
CA ASP A 100 -1.78 2.89 -6.62
C ASP A 100 -2.60 3.23 -5.36
N ASP A 101 -3.01 2.19 -4.64
CA ASP A 101 -3.84 2.23 -3.44
C ASP A 101 -5.31 2.67 -3.66
N VAL A 102 -5.74 2.84 -4.92
CA VAL A 102 -7.14 3.10 -5.30
C VAL A 102 -7.82 1.80 -5.72
N TYR A 103 -8.87 1.45 -4.99
CA TYR A 103 -9.69 0.26 -5.26
C TYR A 103 -10.70 0.56 -6.38
N ILE A 104 -10.63 -0.20 -7.47
CA ILE A 104 -11.47 -0.04 -8.65
C ILE A 104 -12.19 -1.34 -9.02
N GLY A 105 -13.45 -1.23 -9.41
CA GLY A 105 -14.26 -2.33 -9.90
C GLY A 105 -15.75 -1.98 -9.99
N PRO A 106 -16.58 -2.79 -10.68
CA PRO A 106 -16.20 -3.96 -11.48
C PRO A 106 -15.44 -3.58 -12.76
N ILE A 107 -14.32 -4.26 -13.00
CA ILE A 107 -13.47 -4.04 -14.18
C ILE A 107 -13.85 -5.06 -15.25
N THR A 108 -14.10 -4.60 -16.47
CA THR A 108 -14.31 -5.45 -17.63
C THR A 108 -13.07 -5.43 -18.52
N ILE A 109 -12.91 -6.43 -19.39
CA ILE A 109 -11.80 -6.50 -20.34
C ILE A 109 -11.74 -5.24 -21.23
N ASP A 110 -12.89 -4.68 -21.60
CA ASP A 110 -12.99 -3.46 -22.41
C ASP A 110 -12.52 -2.20 -21.67
N ASP A 111 -12.48 -2.21 -20.33
CA ASP A 111 -11.95 -1.09 -19.56
C ASP A 111 -10.42 -1.04 -19.56
N VAL A 112 -9.73 -2.16 -19.85
CA VAL A 112 -8.27 -2.29 -19.67
C VAL A 112 -7.47 -1.26 -20.49
N PRO A 113 -7.72 -1.06 -21.80
CA PRO A 113 -6.97 -0.06 -22.58
C PRO A 113 -7.11 1.35 -21.99
N ARG A 114 -8.35 1.71 -21.62
CA ARG A 114 -8.64 3.01 -21.01
C ARG A 114 -7.97 3.15 -19.64
N LEU A 115 -7.97 2.10 -18.83
CA LEU A 115 -7.34 2.09 -17.52
C LEU A 115 -5.83 2.36 -17.65
N VAL A 116 -5.15 1.63 -18.55
CA VAL A 116 -3.70 1.80 -18.79
C VAL A 116 -3.39 3.19 -19.34
N GLU A 117 -4.18 3.71 -20.28
CA GLU A 117 -4.03 5.07 -20.79
C GLU A 117 -4.17 6.13 -19.68
N GLN A 118 -5.16 5.98 -18.81
CA GLN A 118 -5.39 6.89 -17.68
C GLN A 118 -4.21 6.89 -16.70
N ILE A 119 -3.66 5.72 -16.40
CA ILE A 119 -2.48 5.58 -15.55
C ILE A 119 -1.26 6.26 -16.20
N ARG A 120 -1.02 6.03 -17.50
CA ARG A 120 0.07 6.69 -18.24
C ARG A 120 -0.08 8.22 -18.26
N ALA A 121 -1.31 8.71 -18.37
CA ALA A 121 -1.62 10.14 -18.34
C ALA A 121 -1.57 10.75 -16.92
N GLY A 122 -1.38 9.94 -15.87
CA GLY A 122 -1.37 10.41 -14.47
C GLY A 122 -2.73 10.92 -13.99
N VAL A 123 -3.83 10.48 -14.60
CA VAL A 123 -5.19 10.83 -14.18
C VAL A 123 -5.81 9.70 -13.36
N PRO A 124 -6.84 9.97 -12.53
CA PRO A 124 -7.46 8.94 -11.71
C PRO A 124 -7.99 7.75 -12.54
N PRO A 125 -7.67 6.50 -12.17
CA PRO A 125 -8.10 5.31 -12.90
C PRO A 125 -9.61 5.11 -12.75
N LEU A 126 -10.31 4.88 -13.87
CA LEU A 126 -11.74 4.58 -13.97
C LEU A 126 -12.59 5.33 -12.92
N PRO A 127 -12.71 6.68 -13.01
CA PRO A 127 -13.23 7.51 -11.92
C PRO A 127 -14.65 7.12 -11.46
N ASN A 128 -15.47 6.57 -12.35
CA ASN A 128 -16.84 6.15 -12.03
C ASN A 128 -16.94 4.75 -11.38
N LYS A 129 -15.82 4.04 -11.24
CA LYS A 129 -15.73 2.66 -10.73
C LYS A 129 -14.89 2.56 -9.46
N GLN A 130 -14.58 3.68 -8.82
CA GLN A 130 -13.78 3.68 -7.59
C GLN A 130 -14.65 3.33 -6.38
N LEU A 131 -14.16 2.42 -5.54
CA LEU A 131 -14.88 1.91 -4.37
C LEU A 131 -15.28 3.04 -3.39
N HIS A 132 -14.45 4.06 -3.23
CA HIS A 132 -14.69 5.16 -2.30
C HIS A 132 -15.94 6.00 -2.63
N LEU A 133 -16.44 5.93 -3.87
CA LEU A 133 -17.70 6.58 -4.28
C LEU A 133 -18.93 5.72 -3.99
N ARG A 134 -18.73 4.44 -3.68
CA ARG A 134 -19.81 3.49 -3.45
C ARG A 134 -20.41 3.72 -2.06
N LYS A 135 -21.73 3.78 -2.01
CA LYS A 135 -22.46 3.86 -0.75
C LYS A 135 -22.42 2.51 -0.03
N SER A 136 -22.38 2.56 1.29
CA SER A 136 -22.59 1.36 2.12
C SER A 136 -23.90 0.68 1.73
N THR A 137 -23.91 -0.65 1.74
CA THR A 137 -25.11 -1.45 1.51
C THR A 137 -26.07 -1.40 2.70
N ASP A 138 -25.60 -1.02 3.88
CA ASP A 138 -26.44 -0.79 5.07
C ASP A 138 -27.21 0.53 4.92
N PRO A 139 -28.56 0.50 4.81
CA PRO A 139 -29.36 1.72 4.71
C PRO A 139 -29.19 2.66 5.92
N GLY A 140 -28.93 2.11 7.11
CA GLY A 140 -28.68 2.87 8.33
C GLY A 140 -27.35 3.63 8.32
N ALA A 141 -26.35 3.11 7.61
CA ALA A 141 -25.08 3.78 7.37
C ALA A 141 -25.18 4.89 6.31
N VAL A 142 -26.05 4.73 5.30
CA VAL A 142 -26.29 5.73 4.24
C VAL A 142 -27.09 6.93 4.76
N ALA A 143 -28.00 6.71 5.71
CA ALA A 143 -28.85 7.76 6.29
C ALA A 143 -28.11 8.74 7.20
N LYS A 144 -26.95 8.34 7.73
CA LYS A 144 -26.03 9.26 8.39
C LYS A 144 -25.09 9.80 7.31
N PRO A 145 -25.10 11.11 7.00
CA PRO A 145 -24.03 11.64 6.17
C PRO A 145 -22.72 11.25 6.85
N ALA A 146 -21.82 10.62 6.10
CA ALA A 146 -20.45 10.51 6.53
C ALA A 146 -19.97 11.95 6.70
N THR A 147 -20.05 12.47 7.92
CA THR A 147 -19.19 13.57 8.32
C THR A 147 -17.81 12.95 8.27
N ALA A 148 -17.22 12.90 7.08
CA ALA A 148 -15.80 12.75 6.94
C ALA A 148 -15.24 13.90 7.76
N LYS A 149 -14.95 13.63 9.03
CA LYS A 149 -14.11 14.52 9.80
C LYS A 149 -12.84 14.53 8.95
N PRO A 150 -12.47 15.67 8.34
CA PRO A 150 -11.26 15.71 7.54
C PRO A 150 -10.18 15.06 8.39
N MET A 151 -9.44 14.11 7.80
CA MET A 151 -8.27 13.56 8.47
C MET A 151 -7.49 14.78 8.93
N PRO A 152 -7.33 14.98 10.26
CA PRO A 152 -6.79 16.23 10.75
C PRO A 152 -5.43 16.37 10.08
N ASP A 153 -5.15 17.57 9.58
CA ASP A 153 -3.93 17.94 8.88
C ASP A 153 -2.76 17.97 9.89
N GLN A 154 -2.59 16.86 10.61
CA GLN A 154 -1.57 16.71 11.61
C GLN A 154 -0.29 16.36 10.86
N PRO A 155 0.75 17.19 10.96
CA PRO A 155 2.06 16.80 10.49
C PRO A 155 2.44 15.47 11.16
N PRO A 156 3.25 14.63 10.49
CA PRO A 156 3.66 13.37 11.06
C PRO A 156 4.33 13.66 12.42
N THR A 157 3.72 13.14 13.49
CA THR A 157 4.14 13.21 14.90
C THR A 157 3.80 14.50 15.67
N SER A 158 2.63 14.52 16.31
CA SER A 158 2.49 15.18 17.63
C SER A 158 2.21 14.11 18.69
N HIS A 159 3.16 13.19 18.89
CA HIS A 159 3.20 12.37 20.08
C HIS A 159 4.02 13.12 21.14
N GLY A 160 3.31 13.75 22.08
CA GLY A 160 3.90 14.37 23.27
C GLY A 160 4.28 15.85 23.13
N PRO A 161 4.32 16.60 24.26
CA PRO A 161 4.77 17.98 24.26
C PRO A 161 6.24 18.05 23.87
N ALA A 162 6.65 19.19 23.30
CA ALA A 162 8.03 19.47 22.95
C ALA A 162 8.96 19.17 24.13
N MET A 163 10.01 18.38 23.88
CA MET A 163 11.12 18.15 24.80
C MET A 163 11.86 19.47 25.01
N GLY A 164 11.34 20.29 25.92
CA GLY A 164 11.93 21.55 26.38
C GLY A 164 12.13 21.58 27.89
N GLY A 165 12.15 20.41 28.54
CA GLY A 165 12.51 20.26 29.95
C GLY A 165 13.88 19.60 30.08
N GLU A 166 14.77 20.22 30.84
CA GLU A 166 16.07 19.66 31.24
C GLU A 166 15.90 18.21 31.70
N VAL A 167 16.55 17.28 31.00
CA VAL A 167 16.59 15.87 31.39
C VAL A 167 17.60 15.75 32.51
N ALA A 168 17.21 16.11 33.73
CA ALA A 168 17.97 15.81 34.94
C ALA A 168 17.86 14.30 35.21
N GLY A 169 18.76 13.54 34.62
CA GLY A 169 18.90 12.11 34.86
C GLY A 169 19.97 11.53 33.96
N THR A 170 21.14 11.26 34.54
CA THR A 170 22.19 10.48 33.87
C THR A 170 21.57 9.16 33.40
N PRO A 171 21.63 8.81 32.10
CA PRO A 171 21.13 7.53 31.62
C PRO A 171 21.87 6.40 32.34
N ALA A 172 21.11 5.43 32.84
CA ALA A 172 21.66 4.25 33.49
C ALA A 172 22.60 3.50 32.50
N PRO A 173 23.77 3.01 32.96
CA PRO A 173 24.66 2.22 32.11
C PRO A 173 23.94 0.98 31.59
N ILE A 174 24.17 0.67 30.31
CA ILE A 174 23.72 -0.58 29.70
C ILE A 174 24.61 -1.69 30.25
N GLU A 175 24.08 -2.55 31.11
CA GLU A 175 24.78 -3.76 31.54
C GLU A 175 24.93 -4.70 30.33
N HIS A 176 26.17 -4.98 29.96
CA HIS A 176 26.48 -6.02 28.99
C HIS A 176 26.17 -7.38 29.60
N ALA A 177 25.33 -8.17 28.91
CA ALA A 177 25.12 -9.57 29.24
C ALA A 177 26.46 -10.32 29.13
N PRO A 178 26.80 -11.19 30.10
CA PRO A 178 28.04 -11.95 30.04
C PRO A 178 28.01 -12.94 28.86
N GLU A 179 29.11 -12.99 28.12
CA GLU A 179 29.41 -14.03 27.15
C GLU A 179 29.56 -15.36 27.92
N GLU A 180 28.65 -16.32 27.68
CA GLU A 180 28.86 -17.72 28.08
C GLU A 180 29.39 -18.49 26.87
N ASP A 181 30.65 -18.91 26.98
CA ASP A 181 31.32 -19.91 26.16
C ASP A 181 30.52 -21.23 26.14
N ALA A 182 30.11 -21.69 24.95
CA ALA A 182 29.95 -23.10 24.58
C ALA A 182 29.79 -23.29 23.06
#